data_AF-A0A0N0GX79-F1
#
_entry.id   AF-A0A0N0GX79-F1
#
_cell.length_a   1.000
_cell.length_b   1.000
_cell.length_c   1.000
_cell.angle_alpha   90.00
_cell.angle_beta   90.00
_cell.angle_gamma   90.00
#
_symmetry.space_group_name_H-M   'P 1'
#
loop_
_entity.id
_entity.type
_entity.pdbx_description
1 polymer ?
#
loop_
_entity_poly.entity_id
_entity_poly.type
_entity_poly.pdbx_seq_one_letter_code
_entity_poly.pdbx_strand_id
1 'polypeptide(L)'
;MECGGFLKPDERPVTGLTTLAPLTTLTTLTRTEPGELRLPRSGWLLRIARGSAGRPALEVHSGAGLIDVSVMTTLSVSPLRGGRHSGRSATRWSVAWGQLPPGADVVEATFRGWRHGLSVQALTVADAFWVAEVGDRFRSVTCSAGTTLVTARVVREPRPRSR
;
A
#
# COMPACT_ATOMS: atom_id res chain seq x y z
N MET A 1 -11.30 -61.83 -38.59
CA MET A 1 -12.39 -60.89 -38.29
C MET A 1 -11.77 -59.81 -37.43
N GLU A 2 -11.25 -58.74 -38.04
CA GLU A 2 -11.99 -57.48 -38.33
C GLU A 2 -12.41 -56.81 -37.01
N CYS A 3 -12.13 -55.55 -36.66
CA CYS A 3 -11.61 -54.32 -37.28
C CYS A 3 -11.06 -53.47 -36.10
N GLY A 4 -10.07 -52.58 -36.21
CA GLY A 4 -10.11 -51.29 -36.90
C GLY A 4 -10.08 -50.12 -35.89
N GLY A 5 -9.36 -49.03 -36.20
CA GLY A 5 -9.44 -47.70 -35.54
C GLY A 5 -8.20 -47.36 -34.69
N PHE A 6 -7.13 -46.76 -35.24
CA PHE A 6 -6.95 -45.36 -35.69
C PHE A 6 -6.87 -44.32 -34.55
N LEU A 7 -5.75 -43.60 -34.54
CA LEU A 7 -5.37 -42.56 -33.58
C LEU A 7 -6.41 -41.45 -33.42
N LYS A 8 -6.55 -40.97 -32.19
CA LYS A 8 -6.77 -39.54 -31.90
C LYS A 8 -5.83 -39.12 -30.77
N PRO A 9 -4.98 -38.10 -30.94
CA PRO A 9 -4.41 -37.40 -29.79
C PRO A 9 -5.53 -36.59 -29.11
N ASP A 10 -5.72 -36.83 -27.82
CA ASP A 10 -6.60 -36.04 -26.96
C ASP A 10 -5.92 -34.68 -26.72
N GLU A 11 -6.17 -33.72 -27.62
CA GLU A 11 -5.99 -32.29 -27.35
C GLU A 11 -6.95 -31.89 -26.23
N ARG A 12 -6.50 -32.04 -24.99
CA ARG A 12 -7.13 -31.34 -23.88
C ARG A 12 -6.59 -29.91 -23.86
N PRO A 13 -7.45 -28.89 -24.05
CA PRO A 13 -7.04 -27.53 -23.83
C PRO A 13 -6.59 -27.40 -22.37
N VAL A 14 -5.38 -26.89 -22.16
CA VAL A 14 -4.95 -26.33 -20.87
C VAL A 14 -5.83 -25.12 -20.64
N THR A 15 -7.02 -25.34 -20.09
CA THR A 15 -7.90 -24.27 -19.64
C THR A 15 -7.24 -23.65 -18.43
N GLY A 16 -6.48 -22.60 -18.68
CA GLY A 16 -6.03 -21.65 -17.68
C GLY A 16 -7.23 -21.17 -16.88
N LEU A 17 -7.29 -21.58 -15.63
CA LEU A 17 -8.10 -20.93 -14.61
C LEU A 17 -7.15 -20.08 -13.78
N THR A 18 -6.60 -19.05 -14.42
CA THR A 18 -6.11 -17.88 -13.71
C THR A 18 -7.34 -17.28 -13.04
N THR A 19 -7.56 -17.66 -11.78
CA THR A 19 -8.49 -16.98 -10.91
C THR A 19 -8.01 -15.54 -10.82
N LEU A 20 -8.60 -14.66 -11.63
CA LEU A 20 -8.51 -13.23 -11.45
C LEU A 20 -9.12 -12.95 -10.09
N ALA A 21 -8.27 -12.62 -9.13
CA ALA A 21 -8.69 -12.20 -7.80
C ALA A 21 -9.73 -11.07 -7.94
N PRO A 22 -10.74 -11.01 -7.06
CA PRO A 22 -11.75 -9.96 -7.14
C PRO A 22 -11.08 -8.59 -7.08
N LEU A 23 -11.43 -7.75 -8.05
CA LEU A 23 -11.03 -6.35 -8.16
C LEU A 23 -11.13 -5.71 -6.79
N THR A 24 -9.97 -5.31 -6.27
CA THR A 24 -9.83 -4.68 -4.98
C THR A 24 -10.77 -3.49 -4.94
N THR A 25 -11.67 -3.49 -3.95
CA THR A 25 -12.58 -2.37 -3.70
C THR A 25 -11.79 -1.08 -3.66
N LEU A 26 -11.90 -0.28 -4.72
CA LEU A 26 -11.45 1.11 -4.75
C LEU A 26 -12.27 1.82 -3.68
N THR A 27 -11.72 1.89 -2.48
CA THR A 27 -12.38 2.59 -1.38
C THR A 27 -12.22 4.07 -1.69
N THR A 28 -13.34 4.72 -2.05
CA THR A 28 -13.35 6.13 -2.48
C THR A 28 -12.70 6.99 -1.41
N LEU A 29 -11.57 7.56 -1.77
CA LEU A 29 -10.82 8.47 -0.92
C LEU A 29 -11.55 9.80 -0.86
N THR A 30 -11.98 10.22 0.32
CA THR A 30 -12.59 11.54 0.49
C THR A 30 -11.48 12.58 0.62
N ARG A 31 -11.27 13.35 -0.45
CA ARG A 31 -10.47 14.58 -0.40
C ARG A 31 -11.28 15.62 0.36
N THR A 32 -10.80 16.04 1.54
CA THR A 32 -11.50 17.00 2.40
C THR A 32 -11.17 18.43 2.01
N GLU A 33 -9.91 18.72 1.67
CA GLU A 33 -9.39 20.02 1.25
C GLU A 33 -8.31 19.84 0.16
N PRO A 34 -7.90 20.90 -0.58
CA PRO A 34 -6.78 20.82 -1.51
C PRO A 34 -5.48 20.38 -0.79
N GLY A 35 -5.05 19.14 -1.03
CA GLY A 35 -3.84 18.58 -0.41
C GLY A 35 -4.10 17.79 0.87
N GLU A 36 -5.36 17.57 1.26
CA GLU A 36 -5.71 16.70 2.37
C GLU A 36 -6.43 15.43 1.90
N LEU A 37 -6.04 14.30 2.49
CA LEU A 37 -6.56 12.98 2.18
C LEU A 37 -6.84 12.22 3.47
N ARG A 38 -8.10 11.86 3.71
CA ARG A 38 -8.50 11.01 4.83
C ARG A 38 -8.55 9.55 4.40
N LEU A 39 -7.83 8.71 5.13
CA LEU A 39 -7.78 7.27 4.88
C LEU A 39 -9.05 6.59 5.40
N PRO A 40 -9.74 5.79 4.59
CA PRO A 40 -11.10 5.34 4.88
C PRO A 40 -11.20 4.33 6.03
N ARG A 41 -10.19 3.50 6.29
CA ARG A 41 -10.25 2.47 7.35
C ARG A 41 -9.68 2.96 8.68
N SER A 42 -8.54 3.64 8.64
CA SER A 42 -7.85 4.16 9.82
C SER A 42 -8.38 5.51 10.28
N GLY A 43 -9.00 6.28 9.38
CA GLY A 43 -9.38 7.66 9.63
C GLY A 43 -8.19 8.61 9.78
N TRP A 44 -6.98 8.17 9.44
CA TRP A 44 -5.78 9.01 9.47
C TRP A 44 -5.87 10.09 8.41
N LEU A 45 -5.24 11.23 8.69
CA LEU A 45 -5.20 12.38 7.79
C LEU A 45 -3.80 12.48 7.19
N LEU A 46 -3.74 12.53 5.87
CA LEU A 46 -2.55 12.87 5.12
C LEU A 46 -2.68 14.30 4.62
N ARG A 47 -1.62 15.10 4.78
CA ARG A 47 -1.61 16.49 4.33
C ARG A 47 -0.35 16.79 3.54
N ILE A 48 -0.51 17.45 2.40
CA ILE A 48 0.59 17.98 1.62
C ILE A 48 0.90 19.40 2.11
N ALA A 49 2.03 19.51 2.79
CA ALA A 49 2.60 20.76 3.26
C ALA A 49 3.81 21.15 2.40
N ARG A 50 4.42 22.29 2.74
CA ARG A 50 5.73 22.69 2.20
C ARG A 50 6.79 22.56 3.27
N GLY A 51 7.81 21.77 2.99
CA GLY A 51 9.01 21.64 3.79
C GLY A 51 10.03 22.74 3.49
N SER A 52 11.24 22.56 4.03
CA SER A 52 12.37 23.46 3.79
C SER A 52 12.64 23.70 2.29
N ALA A 53 12.91 24.96 1.93
CA ALA A 53 13.08 25.42 0.54
C ALA A 53 11.86 25.23 -0.37
N GLY A 54 10.64 25.17 0.20
CA GLY A 54 9.39 25.10 -0.58
C GLY A 54 9.08 23.73 -1.18
N ARG A 55 9.88 22.71 -0.84
CA ARG A 55 9.70 21.34 -1.34
C ARG A 55 8.43 20.70 -0.80
N PRO A 56 7.68 19.90 -1.59
CA PRO A 56 6.53 19.16 -1.09
C PRO A 56 6.91 18.31 0.13
N ALA A 57 6.03 18.28 1.13
CA ALA A 57 6.17 17.44 2.30
C ALA A 57 4.86 16.70 2.59
N LEU A 58 4.92 15.39 2.76
CA LEU A 58 3.81 14.58 3.25
C LEU A 58 3.85 14.57 4.78
N GLU A 59 2.80 15.09 5.39
CA GLU A 59 2.52 14.92 6.81
C GLU A 59 1.53 13.78 7.02
N VAL A 60 1.84 12.89 7.96
CA VAL A 60 1.00 11.75 8.33
C VAL A 60 0.47 11.97 9.74
N HIS A 61 -0.84 12.17 9.87
CA HIS A 61 -1.51 12.45 11.13
C HIS A 61 -2.42 11.30 11.56
N SER A 62 -2.30 10.91 12.81
CA SER A 62 -3.22 10.01 13.50
C SER A 62 -4.16 10.81 14.41
N GLY A 63 -5.14 10.14 15.03
CA GLY A 63 -5.93 10.73 16.11
C GLY A 63 -5.10 11.14 17.35
N ALA A 64 -3.85 10.65 17.47
CA ALA A 64 -2.92 11.03 18.53
C ALA A 64 -2.02 12.23 18.16
N GLY A 65 -2.14 12.75 16.93
CA GLY A 65 -1.32 13.83 16.38
C GLY A 65 -0.41 13.40 15.23
N LEU A 66 0.54 14.27 14.88
CA LEU A 66 1.51 14.08 13.80
C LEU A 66 2.43 12.89 14.10
N ILE A 67 2.49 11.93 13.16
CA ILE A 67 3.25 10.68 13.26
C ILE A 67 4.57 10.76 12.51
N ASP A 68 4.56 11.34 11.32
CA ASP A 68 5.72 11.40 10.44
C ASP A 68 5.61 12.59 9.48
N VAL A 69 6.77 13.07 9.05
CA VAL A 69 6.91 14.08 7.99
C VAL A 69 7.95 13.59 7.01
N SER A 70 7.56 13.46 5.75
CA SER A 70 8.45 13.09 4.65
C SER A 70 8.58 14.26 3.69
N VAL A 71 9.77 14.84 3.58
CA VAL A 71 10.05 15.95 2.64
C VAL A 71 10.63 15.38 1.36
N MET A 72 10.09 15.78 0.21
CA MET A 72 10.59 15.37 -1.10
C MET A 72 12.08 15.71 -1.23
N THR A 73 12.90 14.71 -1.54
CA THR A 73 14.34 14.86 -1.75
C THR A 73 14.80 13.88 -2.82
N THR A 74 15.76 14.28 -3.65
CA THR A 74 16.39 13.42 -4.65
C THR A 74 17.68 12.77 -4.15
N LEU A 75 18.24 13.27 -3.03
CA LEU A 75 19.54 12.82 -2.50
C LEU A 75 19.44 11.61 -1.56
N SER A 76 18.29 11.45 -0.90
CA SER A 76 18.06 10.41 0.11
C SER A 76 16.61 9.98 0.14
N VAL A 77 16.11 9.57 -1.03
CA VAL A 77 14.75 9.04 -1.18
C VAL A 77 14.58 7.90 -0.19
N SER A 78 13.49 7.95 0.59
CA SER A 78 13.04 6.86 1.45
C SER A 78 11.82 6.19 0.81
N PRO A 79 12.00 5.17 -0.06
CA PRO A 79 10.90 4.52 -0.77
C PRO A 79 9.83 3.97 0.17
N LEU A 80 10.23 3.52 1.36
CA LEU A 80 9.34 3.07 2.41
C LEU A 80 9.73 3.79 3.70
N ARG A 81 8.89 4.73 4.15
CA ARG A 81 9.19 5.60 5.29
C ARG A 81 8.55 5.11 6.57
N GLY A 82 7.31 4.61 6.49
CA GLY A 82 6.59 4.14 7.66
C GLY A 82 5.51 3.12 7.33
N GLY A 83 5.18 2.32 8.34
CA GLY A 83 4.09 1.34 8.30
C GLY A 83 3.47 1.18 9.69
N ARG A 84 2.15 1.29 9.77
CA ARG A 84 1.40 1.22 11.04
C ARG A 84 0.17 0.32 10.95
N HIS A 85 -0.26 -0.24 12.08
CA HIS A 85 -1.51 -1.01 12.17
C HIS A 85 -2.34 -0.66 13.43
N SER A 86 -3.65 -0.85 13.33
CA SER A 86 -4.75 -0.59 14.31
C SER A 86 -4.64 -1.12 15.75
N GLY A 87 -3.52 -1.71 16.17
CA GLY A 87 -3.35 -2.22 17.54
C GLY A 87 -4.41 -3.23 18.00
N ARG A 88 -5.30 -2.84 18.93
CA ARG A 88 -6.43 -3.67 19.43
C ARG A 88 -7.80 -3.06 19.09
N SER A 89 -7.87 -2.13 18.13
CA SER A 89 -9.13 -1.52 17.69
C SER A 89 -10.11 -2.55 17.12
N ALA A 90 -11.41 -2.26 17.19
CA ALA A 90 -12.48 -3.08 16.60
C ALA A 90 -12.30 -3.18 15.07
N THR A 91 -11.93 -2.07 14.42
CA THR A 91 -11.61 -2.03 12.98
C THR A 91 -10.15 -2.38 12.77
N ARG A 92 -9.88 -3.45 12.01
CA ARG A 92 -8.51 -3.84 11.67
C ARG A 92 -8.06 -3.20 10.37
N TRP A 93 -6.92 -2.54 10.43
CA TRP A 93 -6.25 -1.95 9.28
C TRP A 93 -4.74 -1.95 9.46
N SER A 94 -4.06 -1.85 8.31
CA SER A 94 -2.63 -1.54 8.19
C SER A 94 -2.47 -0.46 7.11
N VAL A 95 -1.56 0.47 7.36
CA VAL A 95 -1.20 1.55 6.44
C VAL A 95 0.31 1.56 6.26
N ALA A 96 0.77 1.88 5.05
CA ALA A 96 2.17 2.13 4.76
C ALA A 96 2.30 3.33 3.83
N TRP A 97 3.41 4.06 3.94
CA TRP A 97 3.68 5.23 3.14
C TRP A 97 5.18 5.41 2.90
N GLY A 98 5.50 6.17 1.85
CA GLY A 98 6.87 6.47 1.48
C GLY A 98 6.97 7.52 0.40
N GLN A 99 8.19 7.76 -0.05
CA GLN A 99 8.47 8.62 -1.21
C GLN A 99 8.41 7.77 -2.47
N LEU A 100 7.90 8.35 -3.55
CA LEU A 100 7.93 7.73 -4.86
C LEU A 100 9.38 7.71 -5.36
N PRO A 101 9.96 6.54 -5.69
CA PRO A 101 11.29 6.49 -6.28
C PRO A 101 11.34 7.24 -7.62
N PRO A 102 12.47 7.90 -7.97
CA PRO A 102 12.60 8.60 -9.24
C PRO A 102 12.34 7.67 -10.43
N GLY A 103 11.48 8.09 -11.35
CA GLY A 103 11.13 7.32 -12.55
C GLY A 103 10.17 6.15 -12.31
N ALA A 104 9.63 5.99 -11.09
CA ALA A 104 8.55 5.05 -10.83
C ALA A 104 7.21 5.77 -10.86
N ASP A 105 6.27 5.30 -11.68
CA ASP A 105 4.89 5.82 -11.72
C ASP A 105 3.93 5.00 -10.85
N VAL A 106 4.34 3.77 -10.53
CA VAL A 106 3.53 2.80 -9.79
C VAL A 106 4.34 2.19 -8.65
N VAL A 107 3.70 2.10 -7.48
CA VAL A 107 4.23 1.40 -6.31
C VAL A 107 3.27 0.26 -5.97
N GLU A 108 3.80 -0.95 -5.87
CA GLU A 108 3.08 -2.09 -5.28
C GLU A 108 3.50 -2.26 -3.81
N ALA A 109 2.51 -2.32 -2.92
CA ALA A 109 2.72 -2.58 -1.50
C ALA A 109 2.24 -3.98 -1.13
N THR A 110 3.18 -4.87 -0.82
CA THR A 110 2.89 -6.23 -0.35
C THR A 110 2.97 -6.28 1.16
N PHE A 111 1.82 -6.34 1.81
CA PHE A 111 1.71 -6.56 3.25
C PHE A 111 1.82 -8.06 3.58
N ARG A 112 2.61 -8.41 4.60
CA ARG A 112 2.81 -9.79 5.04
C ARG A 112 2.54 -9.99 6.52
N GLY A 113 1.75 -11.02 6.82
CA GLY A 113 1.44 -11.53 8.15
C GLY A 113 2.16 -12.86 8.41
N TRP A 114 1.72 -13.59 9.42
CA TRP A 114 2.23 -14.94 9.71
C TRP A 114 1.68 -16.00 8.75
N ARG A 115 0.39 -15.91 8.40
CA ARG A 115 -0.33 -16.94 7.64
C ARG A 115 -0.95 -16.44 6.34
N HIS A 116 -0.78 -15.16 6.03
CA HIS A 116 -1.38 -14.54 4.85
C HIS A 116 -0.56 -13.32 4.42
N GLY A 117 -0.76 -12.90 3.17
CA GLY A 117 -0.22 -11.68 2.60
C GLY A 117 -1.24 -11.05 1.66
N LEU A 118 -1.07 -9.77 1.40
CA LEU A 118 -1.93 -8.99 0.51
C LEU A 118 -1.08 -7.98 -0.25
N SER A 119 -1.13 -8.05 -1.59
CA SER A 119 -0.57 -7.03 -2.47
C SER A 119 -1.65 -6.06 -2.90
N VAL A 120 -1.33 -4.77 -2.88
CA VAL A 120 -2.19 -3.70 -3.42
C VAL A 120 -1.35 -2.69 -4.18
N GLN A 121 -1.91 -2.10 -5.23
CA GLN A 121 -1.35 -0.90 -5.83
C GLN A 121 -1.54 0.26 -4.86
N ALA A 122 -0.44 0.94 -4.52
CA ALA A 122 -0.49 2.12 -3.68
C ALA A 122 -1.06 3.32 -4.45
N LEU A 123 -1.68 4.22 -3.71
CA LEU A 123 -2.11 5.51 -4.21
C LEU A 123 -0.91 6.46 -4.25
N THR A 124 -0.65 7.05 -5.42
CA THR A 124 0.28 8.16 -5.57
C THR A 124 -0.36 9.46 -5.07
N VAL A 125 0.39 10.23 -4.27
CA VAL A 125 -0.04 11.51 -3.68
C VAL A 125 0.93 12.60 -4.09
N ALA A 126 0.41 13.65 -4.73
CA ALA A 126 1.16 14.81 -5.20
C ALA A 126 2.41 14.45 -6.03
N ASP A 127 2.33 13.36 -6.81
CA ASP A 127 3.37 12.86 -7.73
C ASP A 127 4.76 12.64 -7.10
N ALA A 128 4.83 12.58 -5.77
CA ALA A 128 6.09 12.52 -5.02
C ALA A 128 6.05 11.51 -3.86
N PHE A 129 4.86 11.11 -3.43
CA PHE A 129 4.65 10.20 -2.32
C PHE A 129 3.68 9.11 -2.70
N TRP A 130 3.64 8.06 -1.89
CA TRP A 130 2.62 7.03 -2.02
C TRP A 130 2.10 6.62 -0.65
N VAL A 131 0.86 6.10 -0.64
CA VAL A 131 0.24 5.48 0.53
C VAL A 131 -0.54 4.23 0.11
N ALA A 132 -0.52 3.20 0.94
CA ALA A 132 -1.39 2.05 0.82
C ALA A 132 -2.09 1.78 2.15
N GLU A 133 -3.40 1.55 2.10
CA GLU A 133 -4.21 1.15 3.26
C GLU A 133 -4.97 -0.15 2.94
N VAL A 134 -4.87 -1.12 3.85
CA VAL A 134 -5.51 -2.42 3.71
C VAL A 134 -6.33 -2.77 4.95
N GLY A 135 -7.35 -3.62 4.75
CA GLY A 135 -8.04 -4.28 5.85
C GLY A 135 -7.15 -5.36 6.46
N ASP A 136 -7.21 -5.49 7.78
CA ASP A 136 -6.41 -6.41 8.61
C ASP A 136 -5.02 -5.91 9.06
N ARG A 137 -4.39 -6.67 9.96
CA ARG A 137 -3.12 -6.35 10.62
C ARG A 137 -1.98 -7.17 10.04
N PHE A 138 -0.98 -6.47 9.54
CA PHE A 138 0.23 -7.06 9.00
C PHE A 138 1.45 -6.68 9.84
N ARG A 139 2.52 -7.50 9.78
CA ARG A 139 3.76 -7.29 10.56
C ARG A 139 4.85 -6.61 9.75
N SER A 140 4.77 -6.68 8.43
CA SER A 140 5.74 -6.11 7.51
C SER A 140 5.05 -5.71 6.22
N VAL A 141 5.67 -4.78 5.51
CA VAL A 141 5.27 -4.35 4.18
C VAL A 141 6.52 -4.27 3.32
N THR A 142 6.38 -4.74 2.08
CA THR A 142 7.39 -4.59 1.04
C THR A 142 6.86 -3.61 0.00
N CYS A 143 7.64 -2.56 -0.27
CA CYS A 143 7.43 -1.61 -1.35
C CYS A 143 8.22 -2.10 -2.56
N SER A 144 7.56 -2.26 -3.70
CA SER A 144 8.15 -2.56 -5.00
C SER A 144 7.82 -1.45 -5.99
N ALA A 145 8.83 -0.85 -6.63
CA ALA A 145 8.67 0.26 -7.56
C ALA A 145 9.86 0.32 -8.53
N GLY A 146 9.64 -0.07 -9.79
CA GLY A 146 10.72 -0.23 -10.76
C GLY A 146 11.77 -1.23 -10.26
N THR A 147 13.03 -0.77 -10.13
CA THR A 147 14.14 -1.56 -9.57
C THR A 147 14.25 -1.49 -8.04
N THR A 148 13.41 -0.68 -7.40
CA THR A 148 13.43 -0.49 -5.95
C THR A 148 12.59 -1.55 -5.26
N LEU A 149 13.18 -2.26 -4.31
CA LEU A 149 12.49 -3.20 -3.43
C LEU A 149 12.94 -2.98 -1.98
N VAL A 150 12.04 -2.53 -1.12
CA VAL A 150 12.36 -2.21 0.29
C VAL A 150 11.32 -2.83 1.20
N THR A 151 11.76 -3.50 2.27
CA THR A 151 10.87 -4.10 3.28
C THR A 151 11.07 -3.43 4.63
N ALA A 152 9.97 -3.10 5.31
CA ALA A 152 10.00 -2.58 6.68
C ALA A 152 8.94 -3.24 7.55
N ARG A 153 9.08 -3.08 8.88
CA ARG A 153 8.06 -3.54 9.84
C ARG A 153 6.87 -2.58 9.83
N VAL A 154 5.68 -3.17 9.94
CA VAL A 154 4.44 -2.46 10.23
C VAL A 154 4.27 -2.54 11.75
N VAL A 155 4.36 -1.39 12.41
CA VAL A 155 4.35 -1.31 13.87
C VAL A 155 2.99 -0.86 14.37
N ARG A 156 2.70 -1.11 15.64
CA ARG A 156 1.42 -0.68 16.22
C ARG A 156 1.28 0.85 16.15
N GLU A 157 0.05 1.34 15.92
CA GLU A 157 -0.26 2.76 16.06
C GLU A 157 -0.02 3.26 17.51
N PRO A 158 0.40 4.53 17.68
CA PRO A 158 0.51 5.13 19.00
C PRO A 158 -0.85 5.17 19.69
N ARG A 159 -0.84 4.99 21.02
CA ARG A 159 -2.05 5.25 21.81
C ARG A 159 -2.28 6.77 21.87
N PRO A 160 -3.53 7.24 21.75
CA PRO A 160 -3.86 8.61 22.12
C PRO A 160 -3.39 8.87 23.55
N ARG A 161 -2.79 10.02 23.81
CA ARG A 161 -2.54 10.46 25.19
C ARG A 161 -3.90 10.77 25.80
N SER A 162 -4.30 10.03 26.83
CA SER A 162 -5.46 10.39 27.65
C SER A 162 -5.15 11.73 28.31
N ARG A 163 -6.00 12.72 28.05
CA ARG A 163 -5.94 14.02 28.73
C ARG A 163 -6.72 13.95 30.03
#